data_AF-A0A9Q5CAJ9-F1
#
_entry.id   AF-A0A9Q5CAJ9-F1
#
_cell.length_a   1.000
_cell.length_b   1.000
_cell.length_c   1.000
_cell.angle_alpha   90.00
_cell.angle_beta   90.00
_cell.angle_gamma   90.00
#
_symmetry.space_group_name_H-M   'P 1'
#
loop_
_entity.id
_entity.type
_entity.pdbx_description
1 polymer ?
#
loop_
_entity_poly.entity_id
_entity_poly.type
_entity_poly.pdbx_seq_one_letter_code
_entity_poly.pdbx_strand_id
1 'polypeptide(L)'
;MDGYKHPRMGGYTLIELMIAVVIIAILSSIALPAYTQFTVRAKLIDALAATEPIKLALVDYAIANGGTSGLKDLKWNTALSELGVSNEYFGDNSAYVKNAWWSHSSGEIRVSIANIDELEGRRFVLRAENPDFPTTWRCISDDSDESLIPSEYLPSFCQTSADD
;
A
#
# COMPACT_ATOMS: atom_id res chain seq x y z
N MET A 1 7.01 -72.55 -7.61
CA MET A 1 6.55 -71.32 -8.29
C MET A 1 5.88 -70.49 -7.23
N ASP A 2 6.62 -69.56 -6.63
CA ASP A 2 6.16 -68.78 -5.48
C ASP A 2 5.11 -67.76 -5.91
N GLY A 3 3.94 -67.84 -5.27
CA GLY A 3 2.82 -66.95 -5.53
C GLY A 3 3.13 -65.53 -5.06
N TYR A 4 3.22 -64.60 -6.02
CA TYR A 4 3.42 -63.18 -5.75
C TYR A 4 2.19 -62.59 -5.06
N LYS A 5 2.26 -62.37 -3.75
CA LYS A 5 1.21 -61.67 -2.98
C LYS A 5 1.21 -60.20 -3.38
N HIS A 6 0.17 -59.76 -4.08
CA HIS A 6 -0.09 -58.33 -4.25
C HIS A 6 -0.42 -57.71 -2.89
N PRO A 7 0.37 -56.72 -2.41
CA PRO A 7 -0.02 -55.96 -1.23
C PRO A 7 -1.34 -55.26 -1.52
N ARG A 8 -2.32 -55.38 -0.61
CA ARG A 8 -3.59 -54.67 -0.71
C ARG A 8 -3.30 -53.18 -0.53
N MET A 9 -3.42 -52.41 -1.60
CA MET A 9 -3.36 -50.97 -1.54
C MET A 9 -4.65 -50.47 -0.88
N GLY A 10 -4.56 -50.02 0.37
CA GLY A 10 -5.67 -49.39 1.09
C GLY A 10 -5.97 -48.04 0.45
N GLY A 11 -7.05 -47.96 -0.32
CA GLY A 11 -7.52 -46.71 -0.93
C GLY A 11 -8.39 -45.92 0.03
N TYR A 12 -8.24 -44.59 0.01
CA TYR A 12 -9.15 -43.66 0.67
C TYR A 12 -10.57 -43.80 0.11
N THR A 13 -11.59 -43.66 0.97
CA THR A 13 -12.99 -43.74 0.53
C THR A 13 -13.45 -42.42 -0.08
N LEU A 14 -14.37 -42.48 -1.06
CA LEU A 14 -14.95 -41.26 -1.64
C LEU A 14 -15.67 -40.39 -0.60
N ILE A 15 -16.24 -41.01 0.43
CA ILE A 15 -16.92 -40.29 1.51
C ILE A 15 -15.93 -39.50 2.38
N GLU A 16 -14.75 -40.06 2.63
CA GLU A 16 -13.68 -39.40 3.38
C GLU A 16 -13.13 -38.20 2.62
N LEU A 17 -13.00 -38.32 1.30
CA LEU A 17 -12.64 -37.20 0.43
C LEU A 17 -13.73 -36.12 0.42
N MET A 18 -15.01 -36.49 0.33
CA MET A 18 -16.11 -35.52 0.35
C MET A 18 -16.18 -34.73 1.66
N ILE A 19 -16.00 -35.39 2.81
CA ILE A 19 -15.98 -34.70 4.11
C ILE A 19 -14.77 -33.76 4.20
N ALA A 20 -13.59 -34.21 3.76
CA ALA A 20 -12.39 -33.37 3.74
C ALA A 20 -12.60 -32.10 2.89
N VAL A 21 -13.19 -32.24 1.69
CA VAL A 21 -13.49 -31.08 0.82
C VAL A 21 -14.46 -30.11 1.48
N VAL A 22 -15.49 -30.61 2.17
CA VAL A 22 -16.46 -29.76 2.88
C VAL A 22 -15.79 -28.97 4.01
N ILE A 23 -14.93 -29.62 4.80
CA ILE A 23 -14.21 -28.93 5.88
C ILE A 23 -13.28 -27.85 5.31
N ILE A 24 -12.51 -28.16 4.26
CA ILE A 24 -11.62 -27.20 3.60
C ILE A 24 -12.43 -26.02 3.03
N ALA A 25 -13.60 -26.27 2.44
CA ALA A 25 -14.46 -25.22 1.92
C ALA A 25 -14.89 -24.24 3.02
N ILE A 26 -15.32 -24.73 4.18
CA ILE A 26 -15.71 -23.87 5.32
C ILE A 26 -14.51 -23.07 5.85
N LEU A 27 -13.34 -23.68 6.00
CA LEU A 27 -12.16 -22.96 6.48
C LEU A 27 -11.68 -21.89 5.49
N SER A 28 -11.72 -22.21 4.19
CA SER A 28 -11.28 -21.30 3.12
C SER A 28 -12.12 -20.03 3.03
N SER A 29 -13.43 -20.10 3.32
CA SER A 29 -14.33 -18.94 3.22
C SER A 29 -14.01 -17.84 4.23
N ILE A 30 -13.44 -18.21 5.39
CA ILE A 30 -13.01 -17.27 6.44
C ILE A 30 -11.55 -16.87 6.22
N ALA A 31 -10.71 -17.81 5.81
CA ALA A 31 -9.28 -17.62 5.66
C ALA A 31 -8.93 -16.67 4.50
N LEU A 32 -9.52 -16.88 3.32
CA LEU A 32 -9.20 -16.09 2.12
C LEU A 32 -9.38 -14.58 2.29
N PRO A 33 -10.53 -14.05 2.78
CA PRO A 33 -10.69 -12.60 2.93
C PRO A 33 -9.73 -12.01 3.98
N ALA A 34 -9.39 -12.75 5.03
CA ALA A 34 -8.39 -12.28 5.99
C ALA A 34 -6.99 -12.24 5.37
N TYR A 35 -6.59 -13.26 4.60
CA TYR A 35 -5.29 -13.31 3.95
C TYR A 35 -5.10 -12.20 2.91
N THR A 36 -6.12 -11.89 2.10
CA THR A 36 -6.02 -10.81 1.09
C THR A 36 -5.73 -9.47 1.77
N GLN A 37 -6.42 -9.14 2.86
CA GLN A 37 -6.17 -7.90 3.62
C GLN A 37 -4.73 -7.77 4.12
N PHE A 38 -4.16 -8.85 4.68
CA PHE A 38 -2.76 -8.82 5.14
C PHE A 38 -1.79 -8.61 3.97
N THR A 39 -2.01 -9.29 2.84
CA THR A 39 -1.15 -9.11 1.67
C THR A 39 -1.27 -7.72 1.07
N VAL A 40 -2.48 -7.14 1.00
CA VAL A 40 -2.71 -5.76 0.54
C VAL A 40 -2.01 -4.76 1.45
N ARG A 41 -2.14 -4.90 2.78
CA ARG A 41 -1.43 -4.06 3.76
C ARG A 41 0.09 -4.13 3.58
N ALA A 42 0.64 -5.33 3.36
CA ALA A 42 2.07 -5.51 3.14
C ALA A 42 2.55 -4.80 1.86
N LYS A 43 1.80 -4.90 0.75
CA LYS A 43 2.10 -4.17 -0.49
C LYS A 43 1.99 -2.65 -0.31
N LEU A 44 1.07 -2.18 0.53
CA LEU A 44 0.95 -0.75 0.85
C LEU A 44 2.11 -0.21 1.68
N ILE A 45 2.73 -1.02 2.53
CA ILE A 45 3.94 -0.61 3.25
C ILE A 45 5.08 -0.34 2.27
N ASP A 46 5.21 -1.15 1.22
CA ASP A 46 6.18 -0.92 0.14
C ASP A 46 5.85 0.36 -0.65
N ALA A 47 4.58 0.56 -1.01
CA ALA A 47 4.12 1.81 -1.64
C ALA A 47 4.36 3.05 -0.76
N LEU A 48 4.27 2.91 0.57
CA LEU A 48 4.60 3.97 1.51
C LEU A 48 6.10 4.24 1.56
N ALA A 49 6.94 3.20 1.55
CA ALA A 49 8.39 3.35 1.54
C ALA A 49 8.87 4.16 0.33
N ALA A 50 8.20 4.02 -0.82
CA ALA A 50 8.44 4.85 -2.00
C ALA A 50 8.21 6.37 -1.77
N THR A 51 7.47 6.77 -0.72
CA THR A 51 7.22 8.18 -0.39
C THR A 51 8.27 8.80 0.53
N GLU A 52 9.05 7.99 1.25
CA GLU A 52 10.10 8.44 2.16
C GLU A 52 11.12 9.39 1.51
N PRO A 53 11.66 9.13 0.30
CA PRO A 53 12.58 10.07 -0.33
C PRO A 53 11.94 11.43 -0.62
N ILE A 54 10.65 11.48 -0.96
CA ILE A 54 9.93 12.75 -1.13
C ILE A 54 9.83 13.49 0.20
N LYS A 55 9.47 12.80 1.29
CA LYS A 55 9.35 13.43 2.62
C LYS A 55 10.65 14.07 3.06
N LEU A 56 11.75 13.33 2.95
CA LEU A 56 13.09 13.81 3.30
C LEU A 56 13.48 15.02 2.44
N ALA A 57 13.32 14.91 1.13
CA ALA A 57 13.66 16.00 0.20
C ALA A 57 12.82 17.26 0.44
N LEU A 58 11.54 17.14 0.80
CA LEU A 58 10.69 18.29 1.14
C LEU A 58 11.20 19.01 2.39
N VAL A 59 11.65 18.27 3.41
CA VAL A 59 12.24 18.85 4.62
C VAL A 59 13.57 19.56 4.29
N ASP A 60 14.45 18.91 3.55
CA ASP A 60 15.73 19.49 3.14
C ASP A 60 15.53 20.76 2.30
N TYR A 61 14.59 20.72 1.35
CA TYR A 61 14.21 21.86 0.54
C TYR A 61 13.67 23.00 1.40
N ALA A 62 12.80 22.70 2.37
CA ALA A 62 12.24 23.70 3.27
C ALA A 62 13.32 24.40 4.10
N ILE A 63 14.30 23.63 4.61
CA ILE A 63 15.44 24.17 5.37
C ILE A 63 16.28 25.10 4.50
N ALA A 64 16.54 24.72 3.24
CA ALA A 64 17.36 25.51 2.33
C ALA A 64 16.67 26.77 1.80
N ASN A 65 15.34 26.73 1.60
CA ASN A 65 14.59 27.79 0.90
C ASN A 65 13.63 28.58 1.79
N GLY A 66 13.56 28.26 3.09
CA GLY A 66 12.64 28.91 4.03
C GLY A 66 11.18 28.44 3.91
N GLY A 67 10.94 27.27 3.32
CA GLY A 67 9.63 26.66 3.17
C GLY A 67 9.46 25.91 1.85
N THR A 68 8.37 25.16 1.68
CA THR A 68 8.06 24.45 0.41
C THR A 68 7.16 25.23 -0.55
N SER A 69 6.75 26.45 -0.19
CA SER A 69 5.87 27.29 -1.03
C SER A 69 6.42 27.58 -2.42
N GLY A 70 7.75 27.60 -2.59
CA GLY A 70 8.42 27.71 -3.89
C GLY A 70 8.11 26.56 -4.86
N LEU A 71 7.62 25.41 -4.37
CA LEU A 71 7.25 24.26 -5.19
C LEU A 71 5.80 24.29 -5.67
N LYS A 72 4.96 25.20 -5.14
CA LYS A 72 3.49 25.17 -5.28
C LYS A 72 3.00 25.18 -6.73
N ASP A 73 3.61 26.02 -7.58
CA ASP A 73 3.16 26.24 -8.96
C ASP A 73 4.00 25.44 -9.99
N LEU A 74 4.91 24.60 -9.51
CA LEU A 74 5.73 23.76 -10.38
C LEU A 74 4.96 22.54 -10.86
N LYS A 75 5.19 22.15 -12.12
CA LYS A 75 4.81 20.81 -12.57
C LYS A 75 5.57 19.78 -11.76
N TRP A 76 4.93 18.65 -11.45
CA TRP A 76 5.51 17.65 -10.57
C TRP A 76 6.91 17.16 -10.99
N ASN A 77 7.15 16.91 -12.29
CA ASN A 77 8.48 16.49 -12.76
C ASN A 77 9.56 17.55 -12.52
N THR A 78 9.21 18.83 -12.56
CA THR A 78 10.11 19.93 -12.22
C THR A 78 10.34 19.98 -10.71
N ALA A 79 9.27 19.87 -9.91
CA ALA A 79 9.39 19.79 -8.46
C ALA A 79 10.28 18.61 -8.02
N LEU A 80 10.16 17.44 -8.63
CA LEU A 80 11.05 16.29 -8.37
C LEU A 80 12.53 16.62 -8.64
N SER A 81 12.81 17.33 -9.72
CA SER A 81 14.18 17.76 -10.05
C SER A 81 14.71 18.76 -9.03
N GLU A 82 13.90 19.72 -8.59
CA GLU A 82 14.28 20.69 -7.53
C GLU A 82 14.50 19.99 -6.18
N LEU A 83 13.73 18.94 -5.91
CA LEU A 83 13.85 18.09 -4.73
C LEU A 83 15.03 17.11 -4.83
N GLY A 84 15.66 16.95 -6.00
CA GLY A 84 16.71 15.95 -6.22
C GLY A 84 16.24 14.50 -6.09
N VAL A 85 14.94 14.24 -6.23
CA VAL A 85 14.35 12.89 -6.12
C VAL A 85 14.24 12.26 -7.51
N SER A 86 14.79 11.07 -7.69
CA SER A 86 14.67 10.32 -8.95
C SER A 86 13.26 9.73 -9.12
N ASN A 87 12.85 9.52 -10.37
CA ASN A 87 11.57 8.86 -10.69
C ASN A 87 11.67 7.32 -10.61
N GLU A 88 12.62 6.78 -9.84
CA GLU A 88 12.84 5.33 -9.68
C GLU A 88 11.78 4.70 -8.78
N TYR A 89 11.24 5.47 -7.85
CA TYR A 89 10.26 4.98 -6.87
C TYR A 89 8.82 4.90 -7.42
N PHE A 90 8.59 5.35 -8.65
CA PHE A 90 7.25 5.55 -9.22
C PHE A 90 7.15 5.08 -10.68
N GLY A 91 5.92 4.89 -11.16
CA GLY A 91 5.64 4.55 -12.54
C GLY A 91 6.11 3.14 -12.88
N ASP A 92 6.69 2.96 -14.08
CA ASP A 92 7.11 1.64 -14.59
C ASP A 92 8.23 0.99 -13.76
N ASN A 93 8.92 1.75 -12.90
CA ASN A 93 9.98 1.25 -12.02
C ASN A 93 9.46 0.78 -10.65
N SER A 94 8.18 1.00 -10.35
CA SER A 94 7.59 0.66 -9.06
C SER A 94 6.61 -0.51 -9.19
N ALA A 95 6.69 -1.46 -8.26
CA ALA A 95 5.74 -2.55 -8.20
C ALA A 95 4.34 -2.06 -7.81
N TYR A 96 4.22 -1.07 -6.92
CA TYR A 96 2.94 -0.69 -6.31
C TYR A 96 2.59 0.79 -6.41
N VAL A 97 3.44 1.63 -6.99
CA VAL A 97 3.19 3.07 -7.12
C VAL A 97 3.14 3.51 -8.57
N LYS A 98 1.94 3.86 -9.05
CA LYS A 98 1.73 4.40 -10.40
C LYS A 98 2.32 5.80 -10.55
N ASN A 99 2.06 6.67 -9.58
CA ASN A 99 2.61 8.01 -9.51
C ASN A 99 2.48 8.57 -8.09
N ALA A 100 3.25 9.60 -7.79
CA ALA A 100 3.11 10.41 -6.59
C ALA A 100 3.17 11.89 -6.96
N TRP A 101 2.66 12.78 -6.12
CA TRP A 101 2.92 14.22 -6.21
C TRP A 101 2.74 14.92 -4.87
N TRP A 102 3.42 16.06 -4.73
CA TRP A 102 3.24 17.00 -3.63
C TRP A 102 2.27 18.12 -4.02
N SER A 103 1.41 18.51 -3.10
CA SER A 103 0.55 19.69 -3.18
C SER A 103 0.79 20.57 -1.95
N HIS A 104 1.51 21.68 -2.15
CA HIS A 104 1.77 22.63 -1.07
C HIS A 104 0.47 23.20 -0.48
N SER A 105 -0.51 23.52 -1.33
CA SER A 105 -1.79 24.12 -0.89
C SER A 105 -2.59 23.23 0.08
N SER A 106 -2.52 21.91 -0.09
CA SER A 106 -3.19 20.96 0.82
C SER A 106 -2.22 20.35 1.83
N GLY A 107 -0.92 20.61 1.70
CA GLY A 107 0.13 19.95 2.47
C GLY A 107 0.17 18.44 2.25
N GLU A 108 -0.16 17.95 1.05
CA GLU A 108 -0.34 16.51 0.84
C GLU A 108 0.65 15.93 -0.16
N ILE A 109 1.23 14.79 0.21
CA ILE A 109 1.72 13.81 -0.76
C ILE A 109 0.56 12.88 -1.10
N ARG A 110 0.21 12.80 -2.39
CA ARG A 110 -0.78 11.86 -2.90
C ARG A 110 -0.11 10.83 -3.79
N VAL A 111 -0.44 9.57 -3.59
CA VAL A 111 0.18 8.43 -4.27
C VAL A 111 -0.92 7.59 -4.90
N SER A 112 -0.87 7.40 -6.22
CA SER A 112 -1.77 6.47 -6.89
C SER A 112 -1.18 5.08 -6.88
N ILE A 113 -1.95 4.10 -6.43
CA ILE A 113 -1.51 2.71 -6.32
C ILE A 113 -1.60 2.00 -7.69
N ALA A 114 -0.69 1.05 -7.93
CA ALA A 114 -0.67 0.14 -9.07
C ALA A 114 -0.58 -1.31 -8.60
N ASN A 115 -1.02 -2.26 -9.45
CA ASN A 115 -0.81 -3.72 -9.26
C ASN A 115 -1.30 -4.27 -7.90
N ILE A 116 -2.33 -3.64 -7.35
CA ILE A 116 -3.11 -4.13 -6.21
C ILE A 116 -4.58 -4.08 -6.63
N ASP A 117 -5.12 -5.22 -7.04
CA ASP A 117 -6.44 -5.32 -7.66
C ASP A 117 -7.55 -4.70 -6.78
N GLU A 118 -7.47 -4.90 -5.46
CA GLU A 118 -8.44 -4.36 -4.50
C GLU A 118 -8.39 -2.83 -4.38
N LEU A 119 -7.27 -2.21 -4.78
CA LEU A 119 -7.00 -0.78 -4.61
C LEU A 119 -6.76 -0.06 -5.95
N GLU A 120 -7.09 -0.67 -7.07
CA GLU A 120 -6.85 -0.08 -8.38
C GLU A 120 -7.55 1.29 -8.50
N GLY A 121 -6.78 2.31 -8.90
CA GLY A 121 -7.28 3.69 -9.04
C GLY A 121 -7.43 4.47 -7.72
N ARG A 122 -7.28 3.82 -6.56
CA ARG A 122 -7.31 4.48 -5.25
C ARG A 122 -5.98 5.13 -4.91
N ARG A 123 -6.05 6.10 -3.99
CA ARG A 123 -4.89 6.88 -3.56
C ARG A 123 -4.59 6.72 -2.08
N PHE A 124 -3.30 6.57 -1.80
CA PHE A 124 -2.75 6.77 -0.47
C PHE A 124 -2.37 8.25 -0.30
N VAL A 125 -2.72 8.86 0.83
CA VAL A 125 -2.49 10.28 1.06
C VAL A 125 -1.81 10.49 2.42
N LEU A 126 -0.74 11.27 2.39
CA LEU A 126 0.00 11.73 3.56
C LEU A 126 -0.11 13.25 3.63
N ARG A 127 -0.69 13.77 4.69
CA ARG A 127 -0.78 15.21 4.94
C ARG A 127 0.27 15.64 5.96
N ALA A 128 1.08 16.61 5.60
CA ALA A 128 1.95 17.31 6.51
C ALA A 128 1.12 18.19 7.44
N GLU A 129 1.51 18.28 8.71
CA GLU A 129 0.89 19.20 9.67
C GLU A 129 1.17 20.66 9.30
N ASN A 130 2.40 20.94 8.85
CA ASN A 130 2.82 22.23 8.33
C ASN A 130 3.34 22.04 6.89
N PRO A 131 2.67 22.58 5.86
CA PRO A 131 3.10 22.43 4.48
C PRO A 131 4.43 23.15 4.20
N ASP A 132 4.75 24.26 4.87
CA ASP A 132 6.03 24.94 4.68
C ASP A 132 7.19 24.16 5.28
N PHE A 133 6.97 23.48 6.41
CA PHE A 133 7.97 22.67 7.11
C PHE A 133 7.43 21.27 7.42
N PRO A 134 7.36 20.37 6.42
CA PRO A 134 6.61 19.12 6.51
C PRO A 134 7.40 18.02 7.25
N THR A 135 7.55 18.21 8.56
CA THR A 135 8.29 17.30 9.46
C THR A 135 7.39 16.22 10.06
N THR A 136 6.14 16.59 10.40
CA THR A 136 5.12 15.67 10.91
C THR A 136 4.14 15.30 9.81
N TRP A 137 3.88 14.00 9.65
CA TRP A 137 3.02 13.45 8.60
C TRP A 137 1.89 12.64 9.19
N ARG A 138 0.69 12.78 8.62
CA ARG A 138 -0.51 12.03 8.97
C ARG A 138 -1.08 11.34 7.75
N CYS A 139 -1.48 10.08 7.88
CA CYS A 139 -2.20 9.40 6.81
C CYS A 139 -3.65 9.90 6.77
N ILE A 140 -4.19 10.05 5.57
CA ILE A 140 -5.58 10.47 5.35
C ILE A 140 -6.34 9.30 4.72
N SER A 141 -7.43 8.92 5.38
CA SER A 141 -8.45 7.99 4.86
C SER A 141 -9.84 8.56 5.13
N ASP A 142 -10.75 8.32 4.20
CA ASP A 142 -12.18 8.52 4.36
C ASP A 142 -12.87 7.35 3.67
N ASP A 143 -13.53 6.49 4.45
CA ASP A 143 -14.18 5.28 3.92
C ASP A 143 -15.41 5.60 3.05
N SER A 144 -15.88 6.85 3.06
CA SER A 144 -16.92 7.34 2.14
C SER A 144 -16.35 7.88 0.82
N ASP A 145 -15.05 8.17 0.74
CA ASP A 145 -14.38 8.62 -0.47
C ASP A 145 -13.78 7.42 -1.23
N GLU A 146 -14.44 7.01 -2.30
CA GLU A 146 -14.01 5.89 -3.15
C GLU A 146 -12.64 6.12 -3.82
N SER A 147 -12.16 7.37 -3.87
CA SER A 147 -10.84 7.69 -4.43
C SER A 147 -9.70 7.44 -3.45
N LEU A 148 -9.99 7.27 -2.16
CA LEU A 148 -9.02 6.99 -1.11
C LEU A 148 -8.97 5.49 -0.80
N ILE A 149 -7.83 5.08 -0.25
CA ILE A 149 -7.68 3.74 0.30
C ILE A 149 -8.50 3.65 1.59
N PRO A 150 -9.33 2.61 1.76
CA PRO A 150 -10.07 2.38 2.99
C PRO A 150 -9.15 2.23 4.19
N SER A 151 -9.61 2.71 5.35
CA SER A 151 -8.90 2.66 6.62
C SER A 151 -8.49 1.23 7.02
N GLU A 152 -9.29 0.24 6.63
CA GLU A 152 -9.01 -1.18 6.86
C GLU A 152 -7.72 -1.66 6.20
N TYR A 153 -7.32 -1.08 5.06
CA TYR A 153 -6.06 -1.47 4.40
C TYR A 153 -4.87 -0.63 4.86
N LEU A 154 -5.08 0.41 5.67
CA LEU A 154 -3.97 1.21 6.18
C LEU A 154 -3.18 0.44 7.26
N PRO A 155 -1.84 0.59 7.30
CA PRO A 155 -1.03 0.10 8.40
C PRO A 155 -1.42 0.71 9.75
N SER A 156 -1.12 0.02 10.86
CA SER A 156 -1.49 0.47 12.20
C SER A 156 -0.96 1.86 12.57
N PHE A 157 0.24 2.23 12.14
CA PHE A 157 0.79 3.59 12.35
C PHE A 157 0.06 4.68 11.56
N CYS A 158 -0.69 4.32 10.51
CA CYS A 158 -1.54 5.22 9.75
C CYS A 158 -2.97 5.32 10.33
N GLN A 159 -3.35 4.45 11.27
CA GLN A 159 -4.70 4.41 11.87
C GLN A 159 -4.82 5.36 13.08
N THR A 160 -3.73 5.99 13.51
CA THR A 160 -3.74 6.94 14.63
C THR A 160 -4.07 8.34 14.10
N SER A 161 -5.32 8.76 14.20
CA SER A 161 -5.71 10.15 13.94
C SER A 161 -5.89 10.95 15.24
N ALA A 162 -5.22 12.08 15.31
CA ALA A 162 -5.68 13.37 15.87
C ALA A 162 -5.86 13.61 17.38
N ASP A 163 -5.78 12.64 18.29
CA ASP A 163 -6.03 12.88 19.73
C ASP A 163 -4.92 12.33 20.65
N ASP A 164 -3.71 12.86 20.51
CA ASP A 164 -2.69 12.89 21.60
C ASP A 164 -1.98 14.25 21.59
#